data_AF-A0A7Y5DXD9-F1
#
_entry.id   AF-A0A7Y5DXD9-F1
#
_cell.length_a   1.000
_cell.length_b   1.000
_cell.length_c   1.000
_cell.angle_alpha   90.00
_cell.angle_beta   90.00
_cell.angle_gamma   90.00
#
_symmetry.space_group_name_H-M   'P 1'
#
loop_
_entity.id
_entity.type
_entity.pdbx_description
1 polymer ?
#
loop_
_entity_poly.entity_id
_entity_poly.type
_entity_poly.pdbx_seq_one_letter_code
_entity_poly.pdbx_strand_id
1 'polypeptide(L)'
;MTKLGLAAVVLALSLPACGGSAPPAKSGGDAPSTETTHASAAGKCTATTSEKAPAGWVQIGSLVVNVAAGKPSTLDVKDASGKVLGTETLPASKKDAREPIRLAVCKTGGVLGVVQGGKPAPDATSVTLLTYKPAKEDEAGL
;
A
#
# COMPACT_ATOMS: atom_id res chain seq x y z
N MET A 1 -33.77 15.89 -48.57
CA MET A 1 -34.24 14.81 -47.67
C MET A 1 -33.95 15.28 -46.24
N THR A 2 -34.93 15.89 -45.55
CA THR A 2 -35.62 15.33 -44.35
C THR A 2 -34.66 14.78 -43.28
N LYS A 3 -34.80 14.97 -41.97
CA LYS A 3 -35.52 15.84 -41.02
C LYS A 3 -35.13 15.27 -39.63
N LEU A 4 -34.92 16.13 -38.62
CA LEU A 4 -35.26 16.00 -37.19
C LEU A 4 -34.83 14.80 -36.30
N GLY A 5 -34.55 15.15 -35.03
CA GLY A 5 -34.82 14.38 -33.80
C GLY A 5 -33.59 14.28 -32.88
N LEU A 6 -33.36 15.09 -31.83
CA LEU A 6 -34.17 15.51 -30.67
C LEU A 6 -34.57 14.35 -29.74
N ALA A 7 -33.91 14.22 -28.59
CA ALA A 7 -34.55 14.04 -27.27
C ALA A 7 -33.51 13.85 -26.15
N ALA A 8 -33.55 14.77 -25.19
CA ALA A 8 -32.97 14.62 -23.86
C ALA A 8 -33.82 13.66 -23.02
N VAL A 9 -33.20 12.90 -22.13
CA VAL A 9 -33.91 12.23 -21.03
C VAL A 9 -33.21 12.59 -19.72
N VAL A 10 -33.83 13.54 -19.02
CA VAL A 10 -33.59 13.89 -17.63
C VAL A 10 -34.36 12.88 -16.79
N LEU A 11 -33.67 12.05 -16.00
CA LEU A 11 -34.30 11.18 -15.01
C LEU A 11 -34.20 11.83 -13.62
N ALA A 12 -35.31 12.46 -13.24
CA ALA A 12 -35.63 12.81 -11.87
C ALA A 12 -36.12 11.55 -11.14
N LEU A 13 -35.53 11.23 -9.98
CA LEU A 13 -36.14 10.31 -9.01
C LEU A 13 -36.47 11.05 -7.72
N SER A 14 -37.74 10.86 -7.37
CA SER A 14 -38.60 11.46 -6.36
C SER A 14 -38.26 11.05 -4.91
N LEU A 15 -38.39 12.03 -4.01
CA LEU A 15 -38.43 11.83 -2.55
C LEU A 15 -39.76 11.20 -2.10
N PRO A 16 -39.76 10.36 -1.05
CA PRO A 16 -40.88 10.21 -0.14
C PRO A 16 -40.66 11.04 1.14
N ALA A 17 -41.63 11.92 1.43
CA ALA A 17 -41.79 12.61 2.71
C ALA A 17 -42.83 11.87 3.56
N CYS A 18 -42.48 11.57 4.81
CA CYS A 18 -43.33 11.28 5.99
C CYS A 18 -42.32 10.97 7.11
N GLY A 19 -42.35 11.49 8.32
CA GLY A 19 -43.44 11.90 9.20
C GLY A 19 -42.89 11.59 10.60
N GLY A 20 -42.91 12.55 11.52
CA GLY A 20 -41.97 12.59 12.65
C GLY A 20 -42.16 11.58 13.78
N SER A 21 -41.18 11.58 14.68
CA SER A 21 -41.29 11.49 16.14
C SER A 21 -39.88 11.56 16.74
N ALA A 22 -39.59 12.63 17.48
CA ALA A 22 -38.40 12.69 18.32
C ALA A 22 -38.60 11.82 19.57
N PRO A 23 -37.52 11.16 20.04
CA PRO A 23 -37.21 11.21 21.46
C PRO A 23 -35.75 11.63 21.74
N PRO A 24 -35.44 12.02 22.99
CA PRO A 24 -34.25 12.79 23.36
C PRO A 24 -33.08 11.93 23.89
N ALA A 25 -31.94 12.61 24.10
CA ALA A 25 -30.73 12.18 24.84
C ALA A 25 -29.90 11.08 24.14
N LYS A 26 -28.57 11.02 24.20
CA LYS A 26 -27.59 11.45 25.21
C LYS A 26 -26.17 11.37 24.60
N SER A 27 -25.27 12.21 25.11
CA SER A 27 -23.82 12.05 25.24
C SER A 27 -23.00 11.25 24.23
N GLY A 28 -21.99 11.92 23.67
CA GLY A 28 -20.59 11.50 23.72
C GLY A 28 -20.21 10.22 22.99
N GLY A 29 -19.43 10.38 21.92
CA GLY A 29 -18.74 9.26 21.30
C GLY A 29 -17.98 9.74 20.08
N ASP A 30 -16.67 9.93 20.27
CA ASP A 30 -15.67 9.90 19.20
C ASP A 30 -16.10 8.94 18.11
N ALA A 31 -16.25 9.46 16.89
CA ALA A 31 -16.44 8.63 15.72
C ALA A 31 -15.24 7.67 15.64
N PRO A 32 -15.44 6.35 15.67
CA PRO A 32 -14.36 5.44 15.38
C PRO A 32 -14.05 5.63 13.89
N SER A 33 -12.97 6.36 13.61
CA SER A 33 -12.29 6.26 12.33
C SER A 33 -12.08 4.77 12.11
N THR A 34 -12.76 4.25 11.10
CA THR A 34 -12.59 2.88 10.64
C THR A 34 -11.21 2.81 10.02
N GLU A 35 -10.21 2.71 10.89
CA GLU A 35 -8.88 2.28 10.55
C GLU A 35 -9.09 0.90 9.92
N THR A 36 -8.92 0.84 8.60
CA THR A 36 -8.80 -0.45 7.91
C THR A 36 -7.45 -1.00 8.34
N THR A 37 -7.42 -1.51 9.57
CA THR A 37 -6.33 -2.32 10.09
C THR A 37 -6.36 -3.57 9.23
N HIS A 38 -5.55 -3.58 8.18
CA HIS A 38 -5.08 -4.82 7.59
C HIS A 38 -4.44 -5.58 8.75
N ALA A 39 -5.21 -6.51 9.29
CA ALA A 39 -4.78 -7.43 10.31
C ALA A 39 -3.50 -8.09 9.78
N SER A 40 -2.37 -7.62 10.29
CA SER A 40 -1.10 -8.32 10.14
C SER A 40 -1.34 -9.67 10.79
N ALA A 41 -1.57 -10.69 9.96
CA ALA A 41 -1.45 -12.06 10.41
C ALA A 41 -0.12 -12.12 11.16
N ALA A 42 -0.18 -12.49 12.44
CA ALA A 42 0.95 -12.52 13.37
C ALA A 42 1.95 -13.65 13.02
N GLY A 43 2.21 -13.86 11.71
CA GLY A 43 3.33 -14.62 11.21
C GLY A 43 4.59 -13.79 11.35
N LYS A 44 5.69 -14.43 11.78
CA LYS A 44 7.00 -13.81 11.74
C LYS A 44 7.27 -13.37 10.30
N CYS A 45 7.56 -12.09 10.09
CA CYS A 45 7.92 -11.58 8.77
C CYS A 45 9.19 -12.30 8.27
N THR A 46 9.05 -13.12 7.22
CA THR A 46 10.13 -13.90 6.60
C THR A 46 10.78 -13.19 5.42
N ALA A 47 10.41 -11.93 5.17
CA ALA A 47 10.92 -11.21 4.01
C ALA A 47 12.45 -11.11 4.01
N THR A 48 13.03 -11.21 2.83
CA THR A 48 14.46 -11.01 2.60
C THR A 48 14.69 -10.03 1.45
N THR A 49 15.94 -9.65 1.22
CA THR A 49 16.34 -8.80 0.10
C THR A 49 17.27 -9.54 -0.84
N SER A 50 17.08 -9.40 -2.15
CA SER A 50 17.92 -9.97 -3.20
C SER A 50 18.27 -8.91 -4.25
N GLU A 51 19.29 -9.17 -5.06
CA GLU A 51 19.64 -8.35 -6.22
C GLU A 51 18.73 -8.64 -7.43
N LYS A 52 18.11 -9.82 -7.48
CA LYS A 52 17.21 -10.25 -8.56
C LYS A 52 16.02 -11.03 -8.01
N ALA A 53 14.87 -10.86 -8.66
CA ALA A 53 13.69 -11.68 -8.41
C ALA A 53 13.84 -13.05 -9.11
N PRO A 54 13.45 -14.16 -8.46
CA PRO A 54 13.39 -15.45 -9.14
C PRO A 54 12.35 -15.44 -10.27
N ALA A 55 12.56 -16.28 -11.28
CA ALA A 55 11.61 -16.42 -12.38
C ALA A 55 10.23 -16.89 -11.86
N GLY A 56 9.16 -16.36 -12.44
CA GLY A 56 7.79 -16.70 -12.04
C GLY A 56 7.33 -16.08 -10.72
N TRP A 57 8.03 -15.09 -10.17
CA TRP A 57 7.55 -14.29 -9.05
C TRP A 57 6.80 -13.06 -9.55
N VAL A 58 5.79 -12.63 -8.80
CA VAL A 58 4.91 -11.50 -9.13
C VAL A 58 5.32 -10.29 -8.30
N GLN A 59 5.54 -9.16 -8.96
CA GLN A 59 5.70 -7.87 -8.30
C GLN A 59 4.33 -7.40 -7.78
N ILE A 60 4.25 -7.07 -6.51
CA ILE A 60 2.99 -6.69 -5.84
C ILE A 60 3.04 -5.30 -5.20
N GLY A 61 4.20 -4.64 -5.25
CA GLY A 61 4.37 -3.31 -4.71
C GLY A 61 5.79 -2.81 -4.85
N SER A 62 6.05 -1.67 -4.24
CA SER A 62 7.40 -1.11 -4.13
C SER A 62 7.54 -0.31 -2.84
N LEU A 63 8.77 -0.23 -2.35
CA LEU A 63 9.16 0.61 -1.24
C LEU A 63 10.14 1.65 -1.76
N VAL A 64 9.98 2.92 -1.37
CA VAL A 64 10.93 3.98 -1.71
C VAL A 64 11.60 4.44 -0.43
N VAL A 65 12.87 4.09 -0.27
CA VAL A 65 13.71 4.57 0.83
C VAL A 65 14.28 5.92 0.40
N ASN A 66 13.83 7.00 1.01
CA ASN A 66 14.41 8.31 0.80
C ASN A 66 15.71 8.44 1.61
N VAL A 67 16.70 9.09 1.00
CA VAL A 67 18.04 9.28 1.57
C VAL A 67 18.28 10.77 1.71
N ALA A 68 18.53 11.21 2.93
CA ALA A 68 18.91 12.59 3.24
C ALA A 68 20.32 12.59 3.84
N ALA A 69 21.21 13.44 3.32
CA ALA A 69 22.61 13.52 3.77
C ALA A 69 23.33 12.15 3.84
N GLY A 70 23.07 11.29 2.85
CA GLY A 70 23.67 9.94 2.76
C GLY A 70 23.10 8.90 3.76
N LYS A 71 22.04 9.24 4.48
CA LYS A 71 21.40 8.40 5.51
C LYS A 71 19.93 8.13 5.14
N PRO A 72 19.39 6.94 5.42
CA PRO A 72 17.94 6.69 5.29
C PRO A 72 17.15 7.68 6.14
N SER A 73 16.06 8.22 5.60
CA SER A 73 15.22 9.20 6.29
C SER A 73 13.77 8.74 6.40
N THR A 74 13.14 8.41 5.27
CA THR A 74 11.76 7.94 5.21
C THR A 74 11.60 6.76 4.27
N LEU A 75 10.51 6.03 4.46
CA LEU A 75 10.12 4.87 3.68
C LEU A 75 8.70 5.05 3.20
N ASP A 76 8.51 5.23 1.90
CA ASP A 76 7.18 5.23 1.29
C ASP A 76 6.83 3.80 0.85
N VAL A 77 5.74 3.28 1.39
CA VAL A 77 5.20 1.96 1.03
C VAL A 77 4.17 2.14 -0.07
N LYS A 78 4.37 1.51 -1.23
CA LYS A 78 3.48 1.62 -2.39
C LYS A 78 2.92 0.27 -2.79
N ASP A 79 1.66 0.25 -3.20
CA ASP A 79 1.03 -0.92 -3.82
C ASP A 79 1.46 -1.12 -5.28
N ALA A 80 0.94 -2.17 -5.92
CA ALA A 80 1.22 -2.49 -7.32
C ALA A 80 0.80 -1.39 -8.32
N SER A 81 -0.13 -0.50 -7.95
CA SER A 81 -0.56 0.64 -8.76
C SER A 81 0.36 1.86 -8.60
N GLY A 82 1.30 1.81 -7.65
CA GLY A 82 2.18 2.93 -7.31
C GLY A 82 1.57 3.91 -6.30
N LYS A 83 0.37 3.62 -5.77
CA LYS A 83 -0.27 4.44 -4.74
C LYS A 83 0.46 4.23 -3.41
N VAL A 84 0.72 5.34 -2.71
CA VAL A 84 1.29 5.31 -1.36
C VAL A 84 0.24 4.79 -0.37
N LEU A 85 0.58 3.73 0.34
CA LEU A 85 -0.19 3.13 1.42
C LEU A 85 0.18 3.73 2.78
N GLY A 86 1.42 4.18 2.94
CA GLY A 86 1.90 4.85 4.14
C GLY A 86 3.35 5.30 3.99
N THR A 87 3.77 6.19 4.89
CA THR A 87 5.13 6.69 4.98
C THR A 87 5.62 6.49 6.41
N GLU A 88 6.82 5.92 6.56
CA GLU A 88 7.45 5.68 7.86
C GLU A 88 8.78 6.43 7.97
N THR A 89 9.09 6.95 9.15
CA THR A 89 10.42 7.49 9.42
C THR A 89 11.39 6.35 9.69
N LEU A 90 12.53 6.38 9.01
CA LEU A 90 13.60 5.40 9.20
C LEU A 90 14.67 5.92 10.16
N PRO A 91 15.29 5.02 10.94
CA PRO A 91 16.51 5.37 11.65
C PRO A 91 17.62 5.71 10.65
N ALA A 92 18.42 6.72 10.97
CA ALA A 92 19.49 7.21 10.10
C ALA A 92 20.64 6.19 9.88
N SER A 93 20.68 5.13 10.68
CA SER A 93 21.63 4.02 10.58
C SER A 93 21.16 3.01 9.54
N LYS A 94 22.01 2.72 8.55
CA LYS A 94 21.74 1.70 7.52
C LYS A 94 21.52 0.31 8.10
N LYS A 95 22.10 0.00 9.27
CA LYS A 95 21.90 -1.29 9.94
C LYS A 95 20.51 -1.38 10.53
N ASP A 96 20.09 -0.32 11.24
CA ASP A 96 18.83 -0.29 11.97
C ASP A 96 17.63 -0.07 11.03
N ALA A 97 17.85 0.55 9.86
CA ALA A 97 16.84 0.72 8.83
C ALA A 97 16.45 -0.61 8.13
N ARG A 98 17.23 -1.68 8.28
CA ARG A 98 16.93 -2.96 7.61
C ARG A 98 15.66 -3.62 8.12
N GLU A 99 15.42 -3.56 9.42
CA GLU A 99 14.25 -4.17 10.03
C GLU A 99 12.92 -3.51 9.61
N PRO A 100 12.75 -2.18 9.68
CA PRO A 100 11.53 -1.54 9.18
C PRO A 100 11.33 -1.74 7.68
N ILE A 101 12.39 -1.73 6.87
CA ILE A 101 12.31 -2.07 5.44
C ILE A 101 11.78 -3.51 5.26
N ARG A 102 12.31 -4.48 6.02
CA ARG A 102 11.85 -5.88 5.97
C ARG A 102 10.37 -5.99 6.35
N LEU A 103 9.97 -5.33 7.43
CA LEU A 103 8.58 -5.32 7.89
C LEU A 103 7.65 -4.68 6.84
N ALA A 104 8.07 -3.62 6.17
CA ALA A 104 7.31 -2.98 5.10
C ALA A 104 7.11 -3.90 3.88
N VAL A 105 8.11 -4.72 3.51
CA VAL A 105 7.95 -5.76 2.47
C VAL A 105 6.81 -6.71 2.86
N CYS A 106 6.80 -7.17 4.11
CA CYS A 106 5.73 -8.03 4.63
C CYS A 106 4.35 -7.32 4.68
N LYS A 107 4.30 -6.02 5.00
CA LYS A 107 3.05 -5.24 5.00
C LYS A 107 2.39 -5.19 3.62
N THR A 108 3.18 -5.19 2.55
CA THR A 108 2.66 -5.27 1.18
C THR A 108 2.24 -6.69 0.75
N GLY A 109 2.34 -7.68 1.64
CA GLY A 109 2.06 -9.09 1.34
C GLY A 109 3.19 -9.82 0.61
N GLY A 110 4.40 -9.25 0.63
CA GLY A 110 5.56 -9.79 -0.07
C GLY A 110 6.51 -10.53 0.85
N VAL A 111 7.38 -11.33 0.25
CA VAL A 111 8.42 -12.08 0.96
C VAL A 111 9.82 -11.81 0.40
N LEU A 112 9.92 -10.98 -0.64
CA LEU A 112 11.19 -10.60 -1.25
C LEU A 112 11.18 -9.13 -1.68
N GLY A 113 12.17 -8.36 -1.22
CA GLY A 113 12.51 -7.04 -1.75
C GLY A 113 13.68 -7.12 -2.73
N VAL A 114 13.59 -6.45 -3.88
CA VAL A 114 14.67 -6.39 -4.87
C VAL A 114 15.03 -4.95 -5.14
N VAL A 115 16.30 -4.58 -4.99
CA VAL A 115 16.73 -3.20 -5.28
C VAL A 115 16.66 -2.96 -6.78
N GLN A 116 15.81 -2.01 -7.18
CA GLN A 116 15.66 -1.65 -8.58
C GLN A 116 16.96 -1.04 -9.11
N GLY A 117 17.45 -1.57 -10.24
CA GLY A 117 18.72 -1.11 -10.82
C GLY A 117 19.98 -1.65 -10.10
N GLY A 118 19.83 -2.55 -9.12
CA GLY A 118 20.95 -3.18 -8.42
C GLY A 118 21.52 -2.31 -7.30
N LYS A 119 22.85 -2.25 -7.17
CA LYS A 119 23.49 -1.50 -6.08
C LYS A 119 23.21 0.01 -6.23
N PRO A 120 22.68 0.69 -5.19
CA PRO A 120 22.42 2.12 -5.25
C PRO A 120 23.68 2.93 -5.53
N ALA A 121 23.54 3.98 -6.33
CA ALA A 121 24.59 4.98 -6.51
C ALA A 121 24.94 5.64 -5.16
N PRO A 122 26.22 6.01 -4.93
CA PRO A 122 26.66 6.58 -3.65
C PRO A 122 25.95 7.90 -3.29
N ASP A 123 25.46 8.63 -4.30
CA ASP A 123 24.76 9.91 -4.23
C ASP A 123 23.23 9.79 -4.42
N ALA A 124 22.70 8.57 -4.44
CA ALA A 124 21.26 8.34 -4.60
C ALA A 124 20.46 9.04 -3.49
N THR A 125 19.52 9.90 -3.89
CA THR A 125 18.56 10.57 -3.00
C THR A 125 17.38 9.67 -2.63
N SER A 126 17.21 8.57 -3.36
CA SER A 126 16.19 7.56 -3.10
C SER A 126 16.63 6.19 -3.61
N VAL A 127 16.20 5.14 -2.93
CA VAL A 127 16.41 3.74 -3.35
C VAL A 127 15.05 3.06 -3.42
N THR A 128 14.71 2.55 -4.61
CA THR A 128 13.47 1.78 -4.81
C THR A 128 13.73 0.30 -4.61
N LEU A 129 12.95 -0.33 -3.73
CA LEU A 129 12.90 -1.78 -3.56
C LEU A 129 11.58 -2.28 -4.12
N LEU A 130 11.63 -3.14 -5.12
CA LEU A 130 10.45 -3.81 -5.67
C LEU A 130 10.08 -4.98 -4.78
N THR A 131 8.81 -5.09 -4.41
CA THR A 131 8.32 -6.17 -3.55
C THR A 131 7.70 -7.28 -4.39
N TYR A 132 8.13 -8.52 -4.13
CA TYR A 132 7.66 -9.71 -4.82
C TYR A 132 7.10 -10.76 -3.88
N LYS A 133 6.21 -11.58 -4.45
CA LYS A 133 5.77 -12.87 -3.90
C LYS A 133 5.84 -13.96 -4.99
N PRO A 134 5.90 -15.24 -4.62
CA PRO A 134 5.72 -16.34 -5.57
C PRO A 134 4.38 -16.22 -6.34
N ALA A 135 4.35 -16.52 -7.66
CA ALA A 135 3.10 -16.48 -8.45
C ALA A 135 2.11 -17.59 -8.08
N LYS A 136 2.66 -18.73 -7.66
CA LYS A 136 1.93 -19.80 -7.01
C LYS A 136 2.34 -19.71 -5.55
N GLU A 137 1.41 -19.46 -4.64
CA GLU A 137 1.61 -19.96 -3.28
C GLU A 137 1.79 -21.47 -3.47
N ASP A 138 3.03 -21.95 -3.50
CA ASP A 138 3.34 -23.30 -3.97
C ASP A 138 2.51 -24.32 -3.18
N GLU A 139 1.75 -25.11 -3.93
CA GLU A 139 1.19 -26.37 -3.46
C GLU A 139 2.35 -27.28 -3.02
N ALA A 140 2.59 -27.38 -1.71
CA ALA A 140 3.12 -28.53 -0.97
C ALA A 140 3.46 -28.07 0.46
N GLY A 141 2.93 -28.64 1.53
CA GLY A 141 2.75 -30.08 1.63
C GLY A 141 4.11 -30.78 1.56
N LEU A 142 5.06 -30.38 2.39
CA LEU A 142 6.17 -31.21 2.86
C LEU A 142 6.22 -31.15 4.38
#